data_AF-A0A841RLM7-F1
#
_entry.id   AF-A0A841RLM7-F1
#
_cell.length_a   1.000
_cell.length_b   1.000
_cell.length_c   1.000
_cell.angle_alpha   90.00
_cell.angle_beta   90.00
_cell.angle_gamma   90.00
#
_symmetry.space_group_name_H-M   'P 1'
#
loop_
_entity.id
_entity.type
_entity.pdbx_description
1 polymer ?
#
loop_
_entity_poly.entity_id
_entity_poly.type
_entity_poly.pdbx_seq_one_letter_code
_entity_poly.pdbx_strand_id
1 'polypeptide(L)'
;MMMTYDESYYGSDPGPVASLPWVERSIQYALNEGVEADKIVFGLAHYGRYWLEGQQVGGHGLSNTQVKEMLSKYEHTITFDEASQSARAVITIREGDPSTYVTGKPLKAGTYTVWFENEQSYQAKLSLVNEYGIRGVGHWSIGQEDSSIWNAYPTWYGTKDQALEVDGKNQPATEVNKNTEDNPIVDNEPEYNHYTVVSGDSLYRIAQRNNTTIDQIREANNITGDMIYVGQVLKIPTN
;
A
#
# COMPACT_ATOMS: atom_id res chain seq x y z
N MET A 1 -18.12 -8.00 -8.01
CA MET A 1 -16.93 -7.11 -8.05
C MET A 1 -16.71 -6.66 -9.48
N MET A 2 -16.48 -5.37 -9.70
CA MET A 2 -16.21 -4.77 -11.02
C MET A 2 -14.72 -4.47 -11.14
N MET A 3 -14.11 -4.74 -12.30
CA MET A 3 -12.70 -4.46 -12.56
C MET A 3 -12.55 -3.02 -13.07
N THR A 4 -12.82 -2.04 -12.20
CA THR A 4 -12.73 -0.61 -12.51
C THR A 4 -11.29 -0.12 -12.45
N TYR A 5 -10.44 -0.73 -13.27
CA TYR A 5 -9.08 -0.32 -13.61
C TYR A 5 -8.78 -0.77 -15.04
N ASP A 6 -7.64 -0.35 -15.60
CA ASP A 6 -7.28 -0.51 -17.01
C ASP A 6 -8.13 0.32 -17.97
N GLU A 7 -8.55 1.52 -17.55
CA GLU A 7 -9.11 2.54 -18.45
C GLU A 7 -8.09 2.89 -19.56
N SER A 8 -6.84 3.13 -19.15
CA SER A 8 -5.68 3.07 -20.04
C SER A 8 -5.01 1.71 -19.91
N TYR A 9 -4.50 1.16 -21.02
CA TYR A 9 -3.99 -0.21 -21.08
C TYR A 9 -2.75 -0.32 -21.99
N TYR A 10 -2.16 -1.52 -22.08
CA TYR A 10 -1.01 -1.75 -22.95
C TYR A 10 -1.40 -1.51 -24.42
N GLY A 11 -0.74 -0.54 -25.05
CA GLY A 11 -1.05 -0.11 -26.42
C GLY A 11 -2.09 1.00 -26.53
N SER A 12 -2.66 1.51 -25.43
CA SER A 12 -3.48 2.73 -25.46
C SER A 12 -2.60 3.99 -25.50
N ASP A 13 -3.23 5.13 -25.76
CA ASP A 13 -2.62 6.43 -25.50
C ASP A 13 -2.35 6.61 -23.98
N PRO A 14 -1.41 7.52 -23.59
CA PRO A 14 -1.14 7.82 -22.20
C PRO A 14 -2.35 8.38 -21.46
N GLY A 15 -2.71 7.75 -20.34
CA GLY A 15 -3.82 8.18 -19.51
C GLY A 15 -3.87 7.46 -18.15
N PRO A 16 -4.83 7.86 -17.29
CA PRO A 16 -4.99 7.28 -15.96
C PRO A 16 -5.32 5.78 -16.03
N VAL A 17 -4.88 5.03 -15.02
CA VAL A 17 -5.23 3.61 -14.86
C VAL A 17 -6.72 3.46 -14.53
N ALA A 18 -7.25 4.37 -13.72
CA ALA A 18 -8.65 4.42 -13.33
C ALA A 18 -9.02 5.87 -12.98
N SER A 19 -9.50 6.68 -13.93
CA SER A 19 -9.98 8.03 -13.59
C SER A 19 -11.22 7.95 -12.70
N LEU A 20 -11.35 8.87 -11.73
CA LEU A 20 -12.50 8.91 -10.84
C LEU A 20 -13.83 8.98 -11.61
N PRO A 21 -14.01 9.83 -12.64
CA PRO A 21 -15.27 9.86 -13.40
C PRO A 21 -15.58 8.54 -14.12
N TRP A 22 -14.57 7.78 -14.54
CA TRP A 22 -14.78 6.48 -15.19
C TRP A 22 -15.17 5.38 -14.20
N VAL A 23 -14.53 5.36 -13.02
CA VAL A 23 -14.92 4.46 -11.91
C VAL A 23 -16.35 4.76 -11.47
N GLU A 24 -16.68 6.03 -11.26
CA GLU A 24 -18.00 6.49 -10.84
C GLU A 24 -19.08 6.11 -11.86
N ARG A 25 -18.87 6.37 -13.16
CA ARG A 25 -19.79 5.96 -14.22
C ARG A 25 -20.05 4.45 -14.22
N SER A 26 -19.04 3.64 -13.89
CA SER A 26 -19.18 2.18 -13.80
C SER A 26 -20.07 1.77 -12.62
N ILE A 27 -19.95 2.46 -11.48
CA ILE A 27 -20.82 2.26 -10.30
C ILE A 27 -22.25 2.67 -10.62
N GLN A 28 -22.45 3.87 -11.20
CA GLN A 28 -23.75 4.38 -11.61
C GLN A 28 -24.44 3.43 -12.60
N TYR A 29 -23.69 2.89 -13.57
CA TYR A 29 -24.22 1.90 -14.51
C TYR A 29 -24.75 0.66 -13.79
N ALA A 30 -23.98 0.05 -12.89
CA ALA A 30 -24.41 -1.12 -12.14
C ALA A 30 -25.67 -0.86 -11.31
N LEU A 31 -25.75 0.30 -10.64
CA LEU A 31 -26.94 0.70 -9.89
C LEU A 31 -28.17 0.86 -10.81
N ASN A 32 -27.99 1.49 -11.97
CA ASN A 32 -29.07 1.70 -12.95
C ASN A 32 -29.58 0.39 -13.56
N GLU A 33 -28.72 -0.63 -13.70
CA GLU A 33 -29.11 -1.98 -14.11
C GLU A 33 -29.78 -2.79 -12.98
N GLY A 34 -29.99 -2.18 -11.81
CA GLY A 34 -30.72 -2.79 -10.68
C GLY A 34 -29.85 -3.63 -9.76
N VAL A 35 -28.51 -3.53 -9.83
CA VAL A 35 -27.63 -4.17 -8.85
C VAL A 35 -27.74 -3.42 -7.52
N GLU A 36 -28.13 -4.14 -6.46
CA GLU A 36 -28.18 -3.58 -5.10
C GLU A 36 -26.80 -3.05 -4.67
N ALA A 37 -26.75 -1.86 -4.05
CA ALA A 37 -25.51 -1.21 -3.65
C ALA A 37 -24.61 -2.09 -2.76
N ASP A 38 -25.19 -2.84 -1.80
CA ASP A 38 -24.44 -3.78 -0.93
C ASP A 38 -23.88 -5.02 -1.68
N LYS A 39 -24.16 -5.18 -2.98
CA LYS A 39 -23.52 -6.20 -3.82
C LYS A 39 -22.40 -5.63 -4.70
N ILE A 40 -22.23 -4.30 -4.70
CA ILE A 40 -21.27 -3.60 -5.54
C ILE A 40 -19.95 -3.45 -4.79
N VAL A 41 -18.89 -3.99 -5.41
CA VAL A 41 -17.50 -3.79 -5.02
C VAL A 41 -16.76 -3.33 -6.27
N PHE A 42 -16.11 -2.17 -6.24
CA PHE A 42 -15.30 -1.70 -7.36
C PHE A 42 -13.82 -2.01 -7.16
N GLY A 43 -13.06 -2.07 -8.25
CA GLY A 43 -11.65 -2.42 -8.27
C GLY A 43 -10.76 -1.20 -8.05
N LEU A 44 -9.74 -1.33 -7.21
CA LEU A 44 -8.76 -0.30 -6.94
C LEU A 44 -7.35 -0.78 -7.29
N ALA A 45 -6.66 -0.05 -8.16
CA ALA A 45 -5.33 -0.42 -8.65
C ALA A 45 -4.21 0.00 -7.68
N HIS A 46 -3.22 -0.87 -7.50
CA HIS A 46 -1.95 -0.59 -6.81
C HIS A 46 -0.76 -0.50 -7.77
N TYR A 47 -1.06 -0.24 -9.04
CA TYR A 47 -0.10 -0.15 -10.13
C TYR A 47 -0.39 1.05 -11.01
N GLY A 48 0.64 1.50 -11.70
CA GLY A 48 0.58 2.50 -12.75
C GLY A 48 0.79 1.91 -14.14
N ARG A 49 0.86 2.81 -15.12
CA ARG A 49 1.30 2.51 -16.49
C ARG A 49 2.30 3.56 -16.97
N TYR A 50 3.26 3.14 -17.79
CA TYR A 50 4.25 4.03 -18.38
C TYR A 50 4.31 3.97 -19.91
N TRP A 51 4.70 5.11 -20.49
CA TRP A 51 4.93 5.31 -21.92
C TRP A 51 6.28 6.01 -22.11
N LEU A 52 7.15 5.45 -22.95
CA LEU A 52 8.41 6.08 -23.35
C LEU A 52 8.17 6.97 -24.58
N GLU A 53 8.59 8.24 -24.51
CA GLU A 53 8.48 9.17 -25.64
C GLU A 53 9.10 8.62 -26.93
N GLY A 54 8.42 8.87 -28.05
CA GLY A 54 8.86 8.42 -29.37
C GLY A 54 8.65 6.92 -29.65
N GLN A 55 8.13 6.13 -28.71
CA GLN A 55 7.74 4.73 -28.98
C GLN A 55 6.29 4.65 -29.47
N GLN A 56 6.05 3.75 -30.43
CA GLN A 56 4.71 3.49 -30.95
C GLN A 56 3.81 2.72 -29.97
N VAL A 57 4.41 1.96 -29.06
CA VAL A 57 3.68 1.14 -28.09
C VAL A 57 4.12 1.52 -26.69
N GLY A 58 3.16 1.75 -25.81
CA GLY A 58 3.37 2.04 -24.40
C GLY A 58 2.27 1.44 -23.53
N GLY A 59 2.01 2.06 -22.37
CA GLY A 59 1.02 1.58 -21.41
C GLY A 59 1.48 0.34 -20.67
N HIS A 60 2.80 0.16 -20.53
CA HIS A 60 3.38 -0.95 -19.80
C HIS A 60 3.08 -0.81 -18.30
N GLY A 61 2.64 -1.91 -17.66
CA GLY A 61 2.36 -1.92 -16.23
C GLY A 61 3.62 -1.84 -15.38
N LEU A 62 3.54 -1.13 -14.26
CA LEU A 62 4.54 -1.13 -13.18
C LEU A 62 3.83 -0.93 -11.83
N SER A 63 4.31 -1.57 -10.78
CA SER A 63 3.76 -1.41 -9.43
C SER A 63 3.98 0.01 -8.89
N ASN A 64 3.16 0.47 -7.94
CA ASN A 64 3.39 1.75 -7.28
C ASN A 64 4.71 1.78 -6.48
N THR A 65 5.17 0.65 -5.96
CA THR A 65 6.51 0.55 -5.35
C THR A 65 7.62 0.82 -6.37
N GLN A 66 7.49 0.32 -7.60
CA GLN A 66 8.41 0.65 -8.69
C GLN A 66 8.32 2.12 -9.10
N VAL A 67 7.12 2.72 -9.13
CA VAL A 67 6.99 4.17 -9.35
C VAL A 67 7.76 4.93 -8.27
N LYS A 68 7.58 4.59 -6.99
CA LYS A 68 8.30 5.21 -5.86
C LYS A 68 9.83 5.05 -5.98
N GLU A 69 10.28 3.87 -6.40
CA GLU A 69 11.70 3.60 -6.67
C GLU A 69 12.23 4.48 -7.82
N MET A 70 11.47 4.64 -8.91
CA MET A 70 11.87 5.51 -10.02
C MET A 70 11.97 6.97 -9.57
N LEU A 71 11.00 7.45 -8.78
CA LEU A 71 10.98 8.82 -8.25
C LEU A 71 12.14 9.11 -7.28
N SER A 72 12.69 8.10 -6.58
CA SER A 72 13.86 8.31 -5.73
C SER A 72 15.19 8.32 -6.49
N LYS A 73 15.22 7.80 -7.72
CA LYS A 73 16.43 7.64 -8.53
C LYS A 73 16.61 8.69 -9.62
N TYR A 74 15.50 9.12 -10.24
CA TYR A 74 15.55 9.85 -11.49
C TYR A 74 14.98 11.26 -11.36
N GLU A 75 15.42 12.16 -12.23
CA GLU A 75 14.83 13.48 -12.34
C GLU A 75 13.38 13.37 -12.81
N HIS A 76 12.47 14.08 -12.14
CA HIS A 76 11.05 13.96 -12.39
C HIS A 76 10.26 15.22 -12.06
N THR A 77 9.06 15.29 -12.62
CA THR A 77 7.98 16.17 -12.18
C THR A 77 6.75 15.34 -11.87
N ILE A 78 6.00 15.70 -10.82
CA ILE A 78 4.74 15.07 -10.46
C ILE A 78 3.64 16.12 -10.57
N THR A 79 2.55 15.76 -11.22
CA THR A 79 1.32 16.56 -11.33
C THR A 79 0.15 15.71 -10.90
N PHE A 80 -0.77 16.28 -10.13
CA PHE A 80 -2.06 15.67 -9.88
C PHE A 80 -3.07 16.24 -10.88
N ASP A 81 -3.73 15.37 -11.65
CA ASP A 81 -4.72 15.80 -12.62
C ASP A 81 -6.10 15.88 -11.95
N GLU A 82 -6.58 17.11 -11.75
CA GLU A 82 -7.83 17.36 -11.01
C GLU A 82 -9.07 16.79 -11.70
N ALA A 83 -9.07 16.68 -13.04
CA ALA A 83 -10.21 16.17 -13.78
C ALA A 83 -10.37 14.65 -13.62
N SER A 84 -9.27 13.91 -13.68
CA SER A 84 -9.25 12.45 -13.52
C SER A 84 -9.04 12.00 -12.07
N GLN A 85 -8.66 12.91 -11.17
CA GLN A 85 -8.23 12.61 -9.79
C GLN A 85 -7.18 11.49 -9.76
N SER A 86 -6.15 11.64 -10.59
CA SER A 86 -5.09 10.66 -10.78
C SER A 86 -3.71 11.32 -10.82
N ALA A 87 -2.70 10.62 -10.30
CA ALA A 87 -1.34 11.12 -10.30
C ALA A 87 -0.64 10.82 -11.62
N ARG A 88 0.13 11.79 -12.11
CA ARG A 88 0.97 11.68 -13.29
C ARG A 88 2.38 12.13 -12.95
N ALA A 89 3.38 11.38 -13.38
CA ALA A 89 4.77 11.77 -13.35
C ALA A 89 5.36 11.83 -14.77
N VAL A 90 6.25 12.79 -15.00
CA VAL A 90 7.19 12.78 -16.11
C VAL A 90 8.57 12.48 -15.54
N ILE A 91 9.18 11.37 -15.94
CA ILE A 91 10.44 10.88 -15.38
C ILE A 91 11.48 10.81 -16.51
N THR A 92 12.66 11.38 -16.29
CA THR A 92 13.76 11.34 -17.27
C THR A 92 14.88 10.43 -16.78
N ILE A 93 15.16 9.37 -17.54
CA ILE A 93 16.32 8.49 -17.32
C ILE A 93 17.42 8.92 -18.28
N ARG A 94 18.58 9.32 -17.78
CA ARG A 94 19.75 9.71 -18.57
C ARG A 94 20.67 8.52 -18.82
N GLU A 95 21.49 8.63 -19.87
CA GLU A 95 22.60 7.70 -20.07
C GLU A 95 23.55 7.76 -18.87
N GLY A 96 23.86 6.58 -18.32
CA GLY A 96 24.69 6.43 -17.12
C GLY A 96 23.93 6.42 -15.79
N ASP A 97 22.62 6.70 -15.77
CA ASP A 97 21.82 6.55 -14.56
C ASP A 97 21.73 5.08 -14.09
N PRO A 98 21.53 4.82 -12.79
CA PRO A 98 21.32 3.46 -12.29
C PRO A 98 20.16 2.76 -13.00
N SER A 99 20.32 1.48 -13.32
CA SER A 99 19.26 0.72 -14.00
C SER A 99 18.05 0.47 -13.08
N THR A 100 16.85 0.58 -13.65
CA THR A 100 15.60 0.10 -13.06
C THR A 100 15.02 -0.98 -13.97
N TYR A 101 14.49 -2.05 -13.36
CA TYR A 101 13.96 -3.20 -14.07
C TYR A 101 12.45 -3.30 -13.86
N VAL A 102 11.71 -3.37 -14.96
CA VAL A 102 10.27 -3.65 -14.93
C VAL A 102 10.04 -4.96 -15.65
N THR A 103 9.39 -5.92 -15.00
CA THR A 103 9.19 -7.29 -15.53
C THR A 103 10.49 -7.98 -15.96
N GLY A 104 11.58 -7.74 -15.23
CA GLY A 104 12.91 -8.30 -15.51
C GLY A 104 13.65 -7.66 -16.69
N LYS A 105 13.10 -6.61 -17.31
CA LYS A 105 13.75 -5.88 -18.40
C LYS A 105 14.21 -4.50 -17.94
N PRO A 106 15.45 -4.08 -18.25
CA PRO A 106 15.93 -2.76 -17.90
C PRO A 106 15.17 -1.70 -18.70
N LEU A 107 14.80 -0.61 -18.04
CA LEU A 107 14.31 0.59 -18.70
C LEU A 107 15.46 1.25 -19.47
N LYS A 108 15.14 1.81 -20.63
CA LYS A 108 16.10 2.54 -21.48
C LYS A 108 16.20 4.00 -21.04
N ALA A 109 17.28 4.69 -21.40
CA ALA A 109 17.33 6.14 -21.31
C ALA A 109 16.21 6.78 -22.14
N GLY A 110 15.68 7.90 -21.66
CA GLY A 110 14.61 8.65 -22.29
C GLY A 110 13.59 9.21 -21.29
N THR A 111 12.56 9.86 -21.83
CA THR A 111 11.51 10.52 -21.06
C THR A 111 10.27 9.63 -20.99
N TYR A 112 9.80 9.36 -19.78
CA TYR A 112 8.65 8.52 -19.51
C TYR A 112 7.49 9.36 -18.99
N THR A 113 6.30 9.18 -19.56
CA THR A 113 5.05 9.57 -18.88
C THR A 113 4.55 8.36 -18.09
N VAL A 114 4.28 8.56 -16.81
CA VAL A 114 3.79 7.54 -15.88
C VAL A 114 2.49 8.02 -15.25
N TRP A 115 1.42 7.23 -15.37
CA TRP A 115 0.17 7.44 -14.63
C TRP A 115 0.06 6.40 -13.54
N PHE A 116 -0.24 6.80 -12.31
CA PHE A 116 -0.22 5.94 -11.14
C PHE A 116 -1.18 6.42 -10.06
N GLU A 117 -1.31 5.63 -9.00
CA GLU A 117 -2.16 5.96 -7.86
C GLU A 117 -1.31 6.48 -6.70
N ASN A 118 -1.77 7.54 -6.04
CA ASN A 118 -1.18 8.09 -4.82
C ASN A 118 -2.24 8.20 -3.71
N GLU A 119 -1.86 8.72 -2.55
CA GLU A 119 -2.80 8.92 -1.43
C GLU A 119 -4.03 9.75 -1.82
N GLN A 120 -3.86 10.84 -2.59
CA GLN A 120 -4.97 11.70 -3.01
C GLN A 120 -5.95 10.97 -3.93
N SER A 121 -5.44 10.22 -4.92
CA SER A 121 -6.29 9.46 -5.83
C SER A 121 -7.00 8.29 -5.13
N TYR A 122 -6.35 7.67 -4.12
CA TYR A 122 -7.00 6.68 -3.28
C TYR A 122 -8.12 7.28 -2.44
N GLN A 123 -7.88 8.39 -1.75
CA GLN A 123 -8.90 9.09 -0.98
C GLN A 123 -10.12 9.43 -1.84
N ALA A 124 -9.90 10.04 -3.01
CA ALA A 124 -10.97 10.41 -3.93
C ALA A 124 -11.79 9.21 -4.41
N LYS A 125 -11.15 8.07 -4.70
CA LYS A 125 -11.87 6.86 -5.12
C LYS A 125 -12.61 6.20 -3.97
N LEU A 126 -12.00 6.12 -2.79
CA LEU A 126 -12.61 5.49 -1.62
C LEU A 126 -13.87 6.25 -1.15
N SER A 127 -13.96 7.56 -1.38
CA SER A 127 -15.17 8.33 -1.04
C SER A 127 -16.42 7.86 -1.79
N LEU A 128 -16.26 7.27 -2.99
CA LEU A 128 -17.37 6.69 -3.78
C LEU A 128 -18.12 5.59 -3.01
N VAL A 129 -17.45 4.91 -2.08
CA VAL A 129 -18.09 3.88 -1.26
C VAL A 129 -19.20 4.48 -0.40
N ASN A 130 -18.89 5.59 0.27
CA ASN A 130 -19.83 6.28 1.14
C ASN A 130 -20.87 7.04 0.32
N GLU A 131 -20.44 7.70 -0.76
CA GLU A 131 -21.31 8.47 -1.65
C GLU A 131 -22.43 7.63 -2.25
N TYR A 132 -22.11 6.44 -2.76
CA TYR A 132 -23.07 5.53 -3.39
C TYR A 132 -23.63 4.47 -2.44
N GLY A 133 -23.17 4.45 -1.18
CA GLY A 133 -23.57 3.46 -0.19
C GLY A 133 -23.27 2.01 -0.60
N ILE A 134 -22.26 1.79 -1.44
CA ILE A 134 -21.88 0.48 -1.96
C ILE A 134 -21.06 -0.33 -0.95
N ARG A 135 -20.93 -1.65 -1.17
CA ARG A 135 -20.27 -2.55 -0.20
C ARG A 135 -18.78 -2.27 0.00
N GLY A 136 -18.06 -1.83 -1.04
CA GLY A 136 -16.69 -1.38 -0.86
C GLY A 136 -15.78 -1.54 -2.06
N VAL A 137 -14.52 -1.85 -1.79
CA VAL A 137 -13.45 -1.94 -2.78
C VAL A 137 -12.73 -3.27 -2.73
N GLY A 138 -12.20 -3.72 -3.86
CA GLY A 138 -11.25 -4.82 -3.92
C GLY A 138 -9.96 -4.40 -4.60
N HIS A 139 -8.85 -4.88 -4.06
CA HIS A 139 -7.52 -4.34 -4.31
C HIS A 139 -6.74 -5.18 -5.32
N TRP A 140 -6.20 -4.56 -6.36
CA TRP A 140 -5.38 -5.23 -7.36
C TRP A 140 -3.99 -4.59 -7.53
N SER A 141 -2.92 -5.24 -7.10
CA SER A 141 -2.92 -6.36 -6.16
C SER A 141 -2.02 -6.04 -4.98
N ILE A 142 -2.29 -6.72 -3.86
CA ILE A 142 -1.47 -6.66 -2.65
C ILE A 142 0.00 -6.91 -3.01
N GLY A 143 0.89 -6.11 -2.42
CA GLY A 143 2.33 -6.13 -2.67
C GLY A 143 2.79 -5.20 -3.79
N GLN A 144 1.89 -4.51 -4.48
CA GLN A 144 2.24 -3.49 -5.47
C GLN A 144 2.17 -2.06 -4.91
N GLU A 145 1.47 -1.89 -3.79
CA GLU A 145 1.30 -0.64 -3.07
C GLU A 145 2.47 -0.30 -2.15
N ASP A 146 2.53 0.98 -1.77
CA ASP A 146 3.25 1.37 -0.55
C ASP A 146 2.46 0.91 0.67
N SER A 147 3.08 0.15 1.59
CA SER A 147 2.40 -0.39 2.76
C SER A 147 1.80 0.69 3.68
N SER A 148 2.30 1.93 3.61
CA SER A 148 1.76 3.06 4.38
C SER A 148 0.30 3.37 4.04
N ILE A 149 -0.20 2.98 2.86
CA ILE A 149 -1.62 3.21 2.52
C ILE A 149 -2.53 2.51 3.53
N TRP A 150 -2.18 1.29 3.97
CA TRP A 150 -3.03 0.51 4.87
C TRP A 150 -3.24 1.17 6.24
N ASN A 151 -2.28 1.99 6.68
CA ASN A 151 -2.41 2.76 7.92
C ASN A 151 -3.37 3.94 7.75
N ALA A 152 -3.50 4.47 6.54
CA ALA A 152 -4.33 5.61 6.23
C ALA A 152 -5.75 5.23 5.77
N TYR A 153 -5.96 3.99 5.33
CA TYR A 153 -7.29 3.47 4.96
C TYR A 153 -8.39 3.72 6.00
N PRO A 154 -8.18 3.44 7.30
CA PRO A 154 -9.20 3.69 8.33
C PRO A 154 -9.62 5.17 8.43
N THR A 155 -8.74 6.11 8.09
CA THR A 155 -9.04 7.55 8.17
C THR A 155 -9.77 8.05 6.93
N TRP A 156 -9.52 7.45 5.76
CA TRP A 156 -10.14 7.85 4.49
C TRP A 156 -11.52 7.22 4.29
N TYR A 157 -11.70 5.97 4.74
CA TYR A 157 -12.98 5.29 4.65
C TYR A 157 -14.02 5.91 5.59
N GLY A 158 -13.56 6.50 6.70
CA GLY A 158 -14.43 6.98 7.78
C GLY A 158 -15.21 5.84 8.43
N THR A 159 -15.66 6.05 9.66
CA THR A 159 -16.57 5.10 10.30
C THR A 159 -17.93 5.20 9.60
N LYS A 160 -18.30 4.18 8.82
CA LYS A 160 -19.71 3.82 8.69
C LYS A 160 -20.13 3.01 9.94
N ASP A 161 -19.63 3.41 11.10
CA ASP A 161 -19.46 2.67 12.38
C ASP A 161 -18.95 1.21 12.34
N GLN A 162 -18.68 0.64 11.17
CA GLN A 162 -18.23 -0.75 11.02
C GLN A 162 -17.31 -0.92 9.80
N ALA A 163 -16.02 -0.63 9.93
CA ALA A 163 -15.04 -1.43 9.20
C ALA A 163 -14.95 -2.79 9.91
N LEU A 164 -16.07 -3.54 9.83
CA LEU A 164 -16.42 -4.73 10.60
C LEU A 164 -16.55 -4.47 12.11
N GLU A 165 -17.66 -4.90 12.73
CA GLU A 165 -17.61 -5.28 14.14
C GLU A 165 -16.55 -6.38 14.28
N VAL A 166 -15.34 -5.99 14.69
CA VAL A 166 -14.46 -6.91 15.40
C VAL A 166 -15.02 -6.94 16.81
N ASP A 167 -15.67 -8.06 17.15
CA ASP A 167 -16.21 -8.38 18.47
C ASP A 167 -15.31 -7.80 19.58
N GLY A 168 -15.92 -6.89 20.33
CA GLY A 168 -15.21 -5.89 21.12
C GLY A 168 -14.35 -6.50 22.20
N LYS A 169 -13.12 -5.99 22.32
CA LYS A 169 -12.45 -5.79 23.60
C LYS A 169 -11.37 -4.72 23.51
N ASN A 170 -11.70 -3.62 24.20
CA ASN A 170 -10.81 -2.71 24.92
C ASN A 170 -10.33 -1.45 24.20
N GLN A 171 -11.01 -0.36 24.53
CA GLN A 171 -10.46 0.98 24.63
C GLN A 171 -10.02 1.26 26.10
N PRO A 172 -9.35 2.39 26.41
CA PRO A 172 -7.98 2.41 26.90
C PRO A 172 -7.90 2.79 28.39
N ALA A 173 -6.75 2.58 29.02
CA ALA A 173 -6.46 3.16 30.33
C ALA A 173 -5.20 4.03 30.26
N THR A 174 -5.38 5.32 30.52
CA THR A 174 -4.33 6.27 30.89
C THR A 174 -4.30 6.48 32.42
N GLU A 175 -3.09 6.76 32.90
CA GLU A 175 -2.66 7.33 34.20
C GLU A 175 -2.50 6.43 35.43
N VAL A 176 -1.25 6.29 35.89
CA VAL A 176 -0.84 6.45 37.30
C VAL A 176 0.51 7.22 37.36
N ASN A 177 0.65 8.07 38.37
CA ASN A 177 1.62 9.16 38.53
C ASN A 177 2.58 8.92 39.72
N LYS A 178 3.80 9.52 39.64
CA LYS A 178 4.79 9.91 40.68
C LYS A 178 5.85 8.93 41.25
N ASN A 179 7.13 9.30 40.97
CA ASN A 179 8.32 9.53 41.85
C ASN A 179 8.77 8.40 42.82
N THR A 180 10.05 8.04 43.07
CA THR A 180 11.37 8.74 43.03
C THR A 180 12.52 7.71 43.26
N GLU A 181 13.72 8.03 42.77
CA GLU A 181 15.09 7.76 43.30
C GLU A 181 15.80 6.38 43.20
N ASP A 182 16.95 6.44 42.52
CA ASP A 182 18.29 5.81 42.73
C ASP A 182 18.48 4.29 42.89
N ASN A 183 18.68 3.66 41.73
CA ASN A 183 19.79 2.79 41.29
C ASN A 183 20.48 1.83 42.30
N PRO A 184 20.69 0.56 41.89
CA PRO A 184 21.94 0.27 41.20
C PRO A 184 21.74 -0.52 39.89
N ILE A 185 22.60 -0.25 38.91
CA ILE A 185 22.60 -0.87 37.57
C ILE A 185 22.95 -2.35 37.73
N VAL A 186 21.93 -3.19 37.72
CA VAL A 186 22.06 -4.61 37.41
C VAL A 186 21.91 -4.71 35.90
N ASP A 187 22.98 -5.16 35.25
CA ASP A 187 22.99 -5.47 33.82
C ASP A 187 22.06 -6.67 33.58
N ASN A 188 20.76 -6.40 33.46
CA ASN A 188 19.78 -7.37 33.02
C ASN A 188 19.90 -7.46 31.51
N GLU A 189 20.83 -8.30 31.04
CA GLU A 189 20.79 -8.84 29.69
C GLU A 189 19.35 -9.35 29.45
N PRO A 190 18.67 -8.88 28.39
CA PRO A 190 17.29 -9.28 28.13
C PRO A 190 17.21 -10.80 27.98
N GLU A 191 16.41 -11.44 28.81
CA GLU A 191 16.15 -12.88 28.67
C GLU A 191 15.33 -13.09 27.38
N TYR A 192 15.63 -14.17 26.64
CA TYR A 192 14.99 -14.45 25.36
C TYR A 192 14.36 -15.84 25.35
N ASN A 193 13.11 -15.91 24.92
CA ASN A 193 12.49 -17.15 24.48
C ASN A 193 12.85 -17.42 23.02
N HIS A 194 12.99 -18.70 22.65
CA HIS A 194 13.27 -19.09 21.26
C HIS A 194 12.00 -19.58 20.57
N TYR A 195 11.66 -18.98 19.43
CA TYR A 195 10.47 -19.31 18.65
C TYR A 195 10.86 -19.79 17.25
N THR A 196 10.36 -20.96 16.83
CA THR A 196 10.57 -21.44 15.46
C THR A 196 9.40 -21.00 14.59
N VAL A 197 9.69 -20.19 13.57
CA VAL A 197 8.73 -19.66 12.60
C VAL A 197 8.03 -20.82 11.88
N VAL A 198 6.71 -20.85 11.89
CA VAL A 198 5.91 -21.82 11.17
C VAL A 198 5.20 -21.19 9.98
N SER A 199 4.65 -22.03 9.09
CA SER A 199 3.91 -21.56 7.92
C SER A 199 2.76 -20.65 8.33
N GLY A 200 2.73 -19.44 7.78
CA GLY A 200 1.71 -18.43 8.06
C GLY A 200 2.07 -17.45 9.18
N ASP A 201 3.27 -17.51 9.75
CA ASP A 201 3.72 -16.49 10.70
C ASP A 201 4.17 -15.20 10.01
N SER A 202 4.08 -14.10 10.76
CA SER A 202 4.71 -12.81 10.46
C SER A 202 5.32 -12.26 11.74
N LEU A 203 6.30 -11.36 11.65
CA LEU A 203 6.86 -10.71 12.85
C LEU A 203 5.77 -10.06 13.71
N TYR A 204 4.73 -9.50 13.08
CA TYR A 204 3.56 -8.96 13.77
C TYR A 204 2.82 -10.02 14.60
N ARG A 205 2.49 -11.17 14.00
CA ARG A 205 1.76 -12.25 14.70
C ARG A 205 2.60 -12.84 15.83
N ILE A 206 3.91 -12.97 15.62
CA ILE A 206 4.84 -13.47 16.63
C ILE A 206 4.97 -12.44 17.77
N ALA A 207 5.11 -11.16 17.46
CA ALA A 207 5.17 -10.07 18.43
C ALA A 207 3.92 -10.05 19.31
N GLN A 208 2.73 -10.07 18.70
CA GLN A 208 1.46 -10.07 19.39
C GLN A 208 1.28 -11.29 20.32
N ARG A 209 1.64 -12.49 19.85
CA ARG A 209 1.53 -13.73 20.65
C ARG A 209 2.45 -13.74 21.86
N ASN A 210 3.59 -13.06 21.78
CA ASN A 210 4.62 -13.06 22.81
C ASN A 210 4.69 -11.75 23.59
N ASN A 211 3.69 -10.88 23.45
CA ASN A 211 3.60 -9.60 24.16
C ASN A 211 4.87 -8.74 24.03
N THR A 212 5.47 -8.72 22.83
CA THR A 212 6.64 -7.90 22.47
C THR A 212 6.31 -7.06 21.23
N THR A 213 7.25 -6.24 20.75
CA THR A 213 7.09 -5.47 19.51
C THR A 213 7.88 -6.06 18.35
N ILE A 214 7.49 -5.70 17.14
CA ILE A 214 8.24 -6.10 15.93
C ILE A 214 9.68 -5.57 16.01
N ASP A 215 9.86 -4.32 16.46
CA ASP A 215 11.19 -3.70 16.54
C ASP A 215 12.09 -4.42 17.55
N GLN A 216 11.53 -4.83 18.69
CA GLN A 216 12.25 -5.63 19.69
C GLN A 216 12.67 -7.00 19.12
N ILE A 217 11.81 -7.67 18.36
CA ILE A 217 12.19 -8.93 17.68
C ILE A 217 13.25 -8.66 16.60
N ARG A 218 13.12 -7.58 15.82
CA ARG A 218 14.10 -7.23 14.78
C ARG A 218 15.48 -6.98 15.37
N GLU A 219 15.54 -6.16 16.41
CA GLU A 219 16.78 -5.81 17.11
C GLU A 219 17.43 -7.06 17.72
N ALA A 220 16.65 -7.90 18.41
CA ALA A 220 17.14 -9.13 19.01
C ALA A 220 17.69 -10.15 17.98
N ASN A 221 17.23 -10.08 16.73
CA ASN A 221 17.58 -11.04 15.67
C ASN A 221 18.40 -10.45 14.52
N ASN A 222 18.79 -9.18 14.59
CA ASN A 222 19.43 -8.42 13.51
C ASN A 222 18.66 -8.49 12.18
N ILE A 223 17.32 -8.47 12.22
CA ILE A 223 16.46 -8.52 11.03
C ILE A 223 16.23 -7.09 10.54
N THR A 224 16.60 -6.84 9.28
CA THR A 224 16.20 -5.61 8.58
C THR A 224 14.90 -5.87 7.82
N GLY A 225 13.82 -5.15 8.16
CA GLY A 225 12.49 -5.37 7.59
C GLY A 225 11.73 -6.52 8.24
N ASP A 226 10.85 -7.17 7.48
CA ASP A 226 9.77 -8.03 8.03
C ASP A 226 9.87 -9.48 7.58
N MET A 227 10.87 -9.79 6.75
CA MET A 227 11.02 -11.08 6.13
C MET A 227 11.56 -12.11 7.13
N ILE A 228 10.76 -13.15 7.34
CA ILE A 228 11.11 -14.33 8.13
C ILE A 228 10.78 -15.60 7.33
N TYR A 229 11.55 -16.66 7.54
CA TYR A 229 11.40 -17.92 6.81
C TYR A 229 10.88 -19.02 7.73
N VAL A 230 10.01 -19.88 7.19
CA VAL A 230 9.55 -21.07 7.93
C VAL A 230 10.77 -21.92 8.34
N GLY A 231 10.81 -22.33 9.60
CA GLY A 231 11.93 -23.04 10.23
C GLY A 231 13.01 -22.13 10.82
N GLN A 232 12.94 -20.80 10.61
CA GLN A 232 13.84 -19.85 11.26
C GLN A 232 13.58 -19.80 12.77
N VAL A 233 14.63 -19.82 13.57
CA VAL A 233 14.53 -19.64 15.03
C VAL A 233 14.78 -18.17 15.37
N LEU A 234 13.83 -17.55 16.05
CA LEU A 234 13.88 -16.15 16.49
C LEU A 234 14.07 -16.08 18.01
N LYS A 235 14.94 -15.16 18.44
CA LYS A 235 15.02 -14.66 19.81
C LYS A 235 13.85 -13.70 20.06
N ILE A 236 13.00 -14.04 21.00
CA ILE A 236 11.83 -13.26 21.38
C ILE A 236 12.10 -12.67 22.76
N PRO A 237 12.30 -11.34 22.88
CA PRO A 237 12.56 -10.70 24.17
C PRO A 237 11.43 -10.98 25.15
N THR A 238 11.79 -11.42 26.35
CA THR A 238 10.86 -11.51 27.48
C THR A 238 11.17 -10.36 28.42
N ASN A 239 10.25 -9.42 28.53
CA ASN A 239 10.26 -8.40 29.60
C ASN A 239 9.77 -9.01 30.91
#